data_AF-A0A653BVD9-F1
#
_entry.id   AF-A0A653BVD9-F1
#
_cell.length_a   1.000
_cell.length_b   1.000
_cell.length_c   1.000
_cell.angle_alpha   90.00
_cell.angle_beta   90.00
_cell.angle_gamma   90.00
#
_symmetry.space_group_name_H-M   'P 1'
#
loop_
_entity.id
_entity.type
_entity.pdbx_description
1 polymer ?
#
loop_
_entity_poly.entity_id
_entity_poly.type
_entity_poly.pdbx_seq_one_letter_code
_entity_poly.pdbx_strand_id
1 'polypeptide(L)'
;MKRGDSILIHSGTGGIGQAAIRMALYEGCTVFTTVGTREKRDFLRKEFPQINVNHIGNSRDTSFEQMVYRGTKGRGVDIVLNSLAEEKLLAGVRCLARGGRFVEIGKFDLAGNHPLQLELLKKEATFVGVMVDRLFGGTPATKLQMISYLEQAMRSDAVKPINKTVFKYSEVEQAYRYMTTGKHMGKVIVQIRDPKEITSIPPAKTFKGHPRYFCYPEKTYVVIGGLGGFGLELADWLILRGARKLILTSRKGVKTGYQRLRIKTWISYGVLVHISKTDITTRDGCVELIKESNTLGPVHAIFNLAVVLADAIFENQTPKSFVTSFEPKANATQYLDEITREMCPDLR
;
A
#
# COMPACT_ATOMS: atom_id res chain seq x y z
N MET A 1 -1.68 29.70 -2.26
CA MET A 1 -2.97 30.39 -2.09
C MET A 1 -2.72 31.63 -1.25
N LYS A 2 -3.28 32.78 -1.61
CA LYS A 2 -3.15 34.04 -0.88
C LYS A 2 -4.54 34.67 -0.67
N ARG A 3 -4.67 35.53 0.33
CA ARG A 3 -5.90 36.28 0.58
C ARG A 3 -6.34 37.06 -0.67
N GLY A 4 -7.62 36.95 -1.00
CA GLY A 4 -8.19 37.54 -2.21
C GLY A 4 -8.11 36.67 -3.47
N ASP A 5 -7.29 35.61 -3.49
CA ASP A 5 -7.32 34.63 -4.59
C ASP A 5 -8.73 34.02 -4.71
N SER A 6 -9.15 33.70 -5.93
CA SER A 6 -10.32 32.87 -6.21
C SER A 6 -9.92 31.45 -6.56
N ILE A 7 -10.66 30.47 -6.05
CA ILE A 7 -10.35 29.05 -6.22
C ILE A 7 -11.59 28.25 -6.62
N LEU A 8 -11.46 27.41 -7.63
CA LEU A 8 -12.43 26.38 -7.99
C LEU A 8 -12.04 25.04 -7.36
N ILE A 9 -12.89 24.52 -6.47
CA ILE A 9 -12.68 23.25 -5.76
C ILE A 9 -13.70 22.23 -6.26
N HIS A 10 -13.25 21.23 -7.00
CA HIS A 10 -14.14 20.16 -7.45
C HIS A 10 -14.54 19.21 -6.32
N SER A 11 -15.74 18.62 -6.45
CA SER A 11 -16.26 17.62 -5.50
C SER A 11 -16.32 18.11 -4.05
N GLY A 12 -16.90 19.31 -3.83
CA GLY A 12 -16.85 20.02 -2.55
C GLY A 12 -17.39 19.25 -1.33
N THR A 13 -18.33 18.32 -1.54
CA THR A 13 -18.86 17.48 -0.45
C THR A 13 -17.98 16.30 -0.07
N GLY A 14 -16.97 15.98 -0.87
CA GLY A 14 -16.02 14.91 -0.57
C GLY A 14 -15.06 15.29 0.57
N GLY A 15 -14.29 14.33 1.07
CA GLY A 15 -13.37 14.59 2.18
C GLY A 15 -12.33 15.67 1.88
N ILE A 16 -11.67 15.59 0.71
CA ILE A 16 -10.71 16.61 0.27
C ILE A 16 -11.41 17.94 -0.02
N GLY A 17 -12.58 17.89 -0.67
CA GLY A 17 -13.35 19.10 -1.01
C GLY A 17 -13.69 19.94 0.22
N GLN A 18 -14.23 19.32 1.28
CA GLN A 18 -14.57 20.04 2.52
C GLN A 18 -13.33 20.63 3.20
N ALA A 19 -12.22 19.88 3.25
CA ALA A 19 -10.97 20.36 3.83
C ALA A 19 -10.39 21.55 3.02
N ALA A 20 -10.37 21.44 1.69
CA ALA A 20 -9.89 22.50 0.81
C ALA A 20 -10.75 23.76 0.90
N ILE A 21 -12.08 23.61 0.98
CA ILE A 21 -13.00 24.74 1.18
C ILE A 21 -12.69 25.46 2.49
N ARG A 22 -12.52 24.73 3.61
CA ARG A 22 -12.18 25.33 4.90
C ARG A 22 -10.88 26.11 4.84
N MET A 23 -9.83 25.52 4.28
CA MET A 23 -8.53 26.18 4.14
C MET A 23 -8.63 27.42 3.24
N ALA A 24 -9.37 27.34 2.13
CA ALA A 24 -9.56 28.48 1.24
C ALA A 24 -10.32 29.63 1.91
N LEU A 25 -11.40 29.34 2.63
CA LEU A 25 -12.15 30.35 3.39
C LEU A 25 -11.31 30.94 4.52
N TYR A 26 -10.51 30.12 5.21
CA TYR A 26 -9.61 30.57 6.27
C TYR A 26 -8.54 31.55 5.74
N GLU A 27 -7.96 31.27 4.57
CA GLU A 27 -7.02 32.19 3.90
C GLU A 27 -7.70 33.42 3.28
N GLY A 28 -9.04 33.52 3.35
CA GLY A 28 -9.81 34.65 2.80
C GLY A 28 -9.91 34.63 1.27
N CYS A 29 -10.00 33.45 0.68
CA CYS A 29 -10.20 33.25 -0.76
C CYS A 29 -11.69 33.24 -1.15
N THR A 30 -11.97 33.62 -2.40
CA THR A 30 -13.31 33.45 -2.99
C THR A 30 -13.47 32.03 -3.51
N VAL A 31 -14.36 31.26 -2.92
CA VAL A 31 -14.55 29.85 -3.25
C VAL A 31 -15.63 29.65 -4.31
N PHE A 32 -15.28 28.88 -5.33
CA PHE A 32 -16.17 28.21 -6.27
C PHE A 32 -16.08 26.71 -6.04
N THR A 33 -17.19 25.99 -6.18
CA THR A 33 -17.18 24.54 -5.99
C THR A 33 -18.20 23.84 -6.87
N THR A 34 -18.08 22.53 -7.00
CA THR A 34 -19.00 21.69 -7.77
C THR A 34 -19.49 20.50 -6.95
N VAL A 35 -20.75 20.13 -7.17
CA VAL A 35 -21.42 19.01 -6.50
C VAL A 35 -22.29 18.23 -7.47
N GLY A 36 -22.56 16.96 -7.16
CA GLY A 36 -23.29 16.07 -8.06
C GLY A 36 -24.80 15.97 -7.85
N THR A 37 -25.33 16.44 -6.72
CA THR A 37 -26.77 16.35 -6.40
C THR A 37 -27.26 17.58 -5.63
N ARG A 38 -28.60 17.74 -5.54
CA ARG A 38 -29.23 18.84 -4.81
C ARG A 38 -28.99 18.72 -3.29
N GLU A 39 -29.07 17.51 -2.75
CA GLU A 39 -28.82 17.24 -1.34
C GLU A 39 -27.40 17.64 -0.94
N LYS A 40 -26.43 17.36 -1.81
CA LYS A 40 -25.03 17.77 -1.65
C LYS A 40 -24.85 19.29 -1.73
N ARG A 41 -25.63 19.97 -2.57
CA ARG A 41 -25.64 21.44 -2.65
C ARG A 41 -26.17 22.05 -1.36
N ASP A 42 -27.31 21.55 -0.87
CA ASP A 42 -27.94 22.06 0.35
C ASP A 42 -27.07 21.79 1.58
N PHE A 43 -26.38 20.66 1.60
CA PHE A 43 -25.34 20.37 2.59
C PHE A 43 -24.22 21.42 2.60
N LEU A 44 -23.61 21.75 1.45
CA LEU A 44 -22.54 22.77 1.41
C LEU A 44 -23.03 24.15 1.82
N ARG A 45 -24.26 24.53 1.44
CA ARG A 45 -24.85 25.82 1.84
C ARG A 45 -24.99 25.92 3.37
N LYS A 46 -25.36 24.81 4.02
CA LYS A 46 -25.50 24.76 5.47
C LYS A 46 -24.14 24.79 6.18
N GLU A 47 -23.19 23.98 5.70
CA GLU A 47 -21.87 23.86 6.34
C GLU A 47 -20.95 25.05 6.09
N PHE A 48 -21.07 25.69 4.91
CA PHE A 48 -20.23 26.79 4.46
C PHE A 48 -21.09 27.96 3.98
N PRO A 49 -21.80 28.65 4.90
CA PRO A 49 -22.67 29.77 4.54
C PRO A 49 -21.92 30.95 3.91
N GLN A 50 -20.59 31.00 4.03
CA GLN A 50 -19.73 32.00 3.39
C GLN A 50 -19.64 31.82 1.87
N ILE A 51 -19.98 30.64 1.33
CA ILE A 51 -19.94 30.41 -0.11
C ILE A 51 -21.21 30.97 -0.75
N ASN A 52 -21.05 31.87 -1.70
CA ASN A 52 -22.17 32.36 -2.49
C ASN A 52 -22.86 31.20 -3.22
N VAL A 53 -24.19 31.15 -3.14
CA VAL A 53 -25.01 30.12 -3.79
C VAL A 53 -24.74 30.01 -5.30
N ASN A 54 -24.45 31.15 -5.95
CA ASN A 54 -24.15 31.20 -7.38
C ASN A 54 -22.76 30.63 -7.71
N HIS A 55 -21.92 30.32 -6.71
CA HIS A 55 -20.61 29.72 -6.88
C HIS A 55 -20.62 28.19 -6.67
N ILE A 56 -21.81 27.58 -6.59
CA ILE A 56 -21.97 26.12 -6.44
C ILE A 56 -22.53 25.51 -7.74
N GLY A 57 -21.64 24.91 -8.53
CA GLY A 57 -21.94 24.28 -9.82
C GLY A 57 -22.30 22.80 -9.78
N ASN A 58 -22.53 22.24 -10.96
CA ASN A 58 -22.66 20.80 -11.17
C ASN A 58 -21.29 20.17 -11.44
N SER A 59 -21.02 19.00 -10.85
CA SER A 59 -19.79 18.22 -11.09
C SER A 59 -19.97 17.10 -12.13
N ARG A 60 -21.21 16.88 -12.60
CA ARG A 60 -21.53 15.78 -13.53
C ARG A 60 -21.41 16.16 -15.01
N ASP A 61 -21.33 17.45 -15.31
CA ASP A 61 -21.17 18.01 -16.65
C ASP A 61 -20.14 19.16 -16.62
N THR A 62 -19.99 19.89 -17.73
CA THR A 62 -19.10 21.05 -17.88
C THR A 62 -19.77 22.39 -17.61
N SER A 63 -21.03 22.42 -17.13
CA SER A 63 -21.78 23.66 -16.87
C SER A 63 -21.13 24.55 -15.81
N PHE A 64 -20.25 23.99 -14.96
CA PHE A 64 -19.48 24.76 -13.99
C PHE A 64 -18.57 25.81 -14.63
N GLU A 65 -18.13 25.61 -15.88
CA GLU A 65 -17.32 26.56 -16.62
C GLU A 65 -18.04 27.90 -16.76
N GLN A 66 -19.30 27.86 -17.21
CA GLN A 66 -20.13 29.05 -17.34
C GLN A 66 -20.47 29.70 -15.99
N MET A 67 -20.65 28.90 -14.95
CA MET A 67 -20.86 29.39 -13.59
C MET A 67 -19.64 30.17 -13.08
N VAL A 68 -18.43 29.65 -13.32
CA VAL A 68 -17.18 30.35 -12.99
C VAL A 68 -17.07 31.64 -13.80
N TYR A 69 -17.27 31.61 -15.12
CA TYR A 69 -17.17 32.82 -15.94
C TYR A 69 -18.17 33.91 -15.54
N ARG A 70 -19.41 33.55 -15.21
CA ARG A 70 -20.41 34.50 -14.70
C ARG A 70 -19.99 35.09 -13.35
N GLY A 71 -19.57 34.25 -12.41
CA GLY A 71 -19.14 34.71 -11.08
C GLY A 71 -17.84 35.51 -11.08
N THR A 72 -17.01 35.35 -12.11
CA THR A 72 -15.72 36.04 -12.25
C THR A 72 -15.72 37.13 -13.33
N LYS A 73 -16.88 37.45 -13.91
CA LYS A 73 -17.03 38.44 -15.00
C LYS A 73 -16.07 38.18 -16.18
N GLY A 74 -15.96 36.93 -16.60
CA GLY A 74 -15.10 36.53 -17.72
C GLY A 74 -13.64 36.26 -17.36
N ARG A 75 -13.19 36.61 -16.14
CA ARG A 75 -11.78 36.53 -15.75
C ARG A 75 -11.27 35.10 -15.54
N GLY A 76 -12.10 34.21 -14.99
CA GLY A 76 -11.67 32.91 -14.48
C GLY A 76 -11.17 32.97 -13.02
N VAL A 77 -10.68 31.82 -12.53
CA VAL A 77 -10.17 31.64 -11.16
C VAL A 77 -8.65 31.54 -11.10
N ASP A 78 -8.05 31.93 -9.98
CA ASP A 78 -6.60 31.94 -9.78
C ASP A 78 -6.05 30.54 -9.49
N ILE A 79 -6.87 29.66 -8.92
CA ILE A 79 -6.50 28.28 -8.59
C ILE A 79 -7.65 27.35 -8.99
N VAL A 80 -7.33 26.20 -9.57
CA VAL A 80 -8.27 25.08 -9.72
C VAL A 80 -7.70 23.88 -8.97
N LEU A 81 -8.45 23.34 -8.02
CA LEU A 81 -8.16 22.05 -7.39
C LEU A 81 -9.01 20.98 -8.07
N ASN A 82 -8.41 20.25 -9.01
CA ASN A 82 -9.11 19.29 -9.86
C ASN A 82 -8.98 17.85 -9.36
N SER A 83 -10.11 17.15 -9.40
CA SER A 83 -10.25 15.70 -9.19
C SER A 83 -11.17 15.04 -10.21
N LEU A 84 -11.61 15.78 -11.22
CA LEU A 84 -12.46 15.30 -12.31
C LEU A 84 -11.58 14.87 -13.49
N ALA A 85 -12.18 14.10 -14.39
CA ALA A 85 -11.47 13.48 -15.50
C ALA A 85 -11.92 14.02 -16.87
N GLU A 86 -11.11 13.74 -17.89
CA GLU A 86 -11.45 13.90 -19.32
C GLU A 86 -11.90 15.33 -19.68
N GLU A 87 -13.03 15.48 -20.36
CA GLU A 87 -13.58 16.78 -20.79
C GLU A 87 -13.71 17.78 -19.62
N LYS A 88 -14.00 17.28 -18.41
CA LYS A 88 -14.16 18.12 -17.21
C LYS A 88 -12.82 18.65 -16.71
N LEU A 89 -11.74 17.90 -16.85
CA LEU A 89 -10.39 18.40 -16.58
C LEU A 89 -10.08 19.56 -17.53
N LEU A 90 -10.34 19.39 -18.83
CA LEU A 90 -10.11 20.43 -19.84
C LEU A 90 -10.98 21.67 -19.60
N ALA A 91 -12.24 21.49 -19.20
CA ALA A 91 -13.11 22.59 -18.77
C ALA A 91 -12.56 23.31 -17.52
N GLY A 92 -11.98 22.57 -16.58
CA GLY A 92 -11.24 23.15 -15.45
C GLY A 92 -10.05 24.01 -15.91
N VAL A 93 -9.28 23.56 -16.90
CA VAL A 93 -8.15 24.34 -17.45
C VAL A 93 -8.65 25.66 -18.06
N ARG A 94 -9.78 25.63 -18.77
CA ARG A 94 -10.41 26.84 -19.31
C ARG A 94 -10.91 27.79 -18.22
N CYS A 95 -11.30 27.29 -17.05
CA CYS A 95 -11.69 28.12 -15.91
C CYS A 95 -10.53 28.96 -15.32
N LEU A 96 -9.26 28.68 -15.64
CA LEU A 96 -8.13 29.45 -15.11
C LEU A 96 -8.10 30.88 -15.65
N ALA A 97 -7.80 31.82 -14.76
CA ALA A 97 -7.37 33.16 -15.09
C ALA A 97 -5.91 33.18 -15.57
N ARG A 98 -5.47 34.31 -16.14
CA ARG A 98 -4.06 34.54 -16.50
C ARG A 98 -3.18 34.45 -15.24
N GLY A 99 -2.05 33.74 -15.32
CA GLY A 99 -1.17 33.45 -14.18
C GLY A 99 -1.71 32.41 -13.20
N GLY A 100 -2.83 31.75 -13.53
CA GLY A 100 -3.50 30.80 -12.65
C GLY A 100 -2.70 29.49 -12.42
N ARG A 101 -3.09 28.74 -11.39
CA ARG A 101 -2.48 27.45 -11.04
C ARG A 101 -3.51 26.33 -11.09
N PHE A 102 -3.24 25.32 -11.91
CA PHE A 102 -4.00 24.09 -11.94
C PHE A 102 -3.34 23.06 -11.01
N VAL A 103 -4.08 22.58 -10.02
CA VAL A 103 -3.62 21.60 -9.04
C VAL A 103 -4.38 20.30 -9.30
N GLU A 104 -3.70 19.36 -9.95
CA GLU A 104 -4.26 18.06 -10.32
C GLU A 104 -4.01 17.04 -9.21
N ILE A 105 -5.09 16.57 -8.57
CA ILE A 105 -5.06 15.47 -7.59
C ILE A 105 -5.71 14.19 -8.11
N GLY A 106 -6.38 14.25 -9.28
CA GLY A 106 -6.86 13.08 -9.99
C GLY A 106 -5.71 12.28 -10.61
N LYS A 107 -5.92 10.98 -10.78
CA LYS A 107 -4.91 10.07 -11.34
C LYS A 107 -5.30 9.47 -12.69
N PHE A 108 -6.56 9.60 -13.10
CA PHE A 108 -7.09 8.94 -14.29
C PHE A 108 -6.39 9.42 -15.57
N ASP A 109 -6.49 10.71 -15.89
CA ASP A 109 -5.87 11.29 -17.09
C ASP A 109 -4.34 11.22 -17.07
N LEU A 110 -3.73 11.36 -15.89
CA LEU A 110 -2.28 11.21 -15.72
C LEU A 110 -1.81 9.79 -16.02
N ALA A 111 -2.55 8.77 -15.58
CA ALA A 111 -2.22 7.36 -15.85
C ALA A 111 -2.44 6.99 -17.33
N GLY A 112 -3.43 7.60 -17.97
CA GLY A 112 -3.72 7.43 -19.40
C GLY A 112 -2.80 8.22 -20.34
N ASN A 113 -1.91 9.07 -19.80
CA ASN A 113 -1.09 10.00 -20.58
C ASN A 113 -1.92 10.84 -21.57
N HIS A 114 -3.08 11.33 -21.12
CA HIS A 114 -3.97 12.11 -21.96
C HIS A 114 -3.35 13.47 -22.33
N PRO A 115 -3.65 14.00 -23.54
CA PRO A 115 -3.05 15.25 -24.01
C PRO A 115 -3.54 16.45 -23.20
N LEU A 116 -2.60 17.33 -22.84
CA LEU A 116 -2.89 18.60 -22.18
C LEU A 116 -2.89 19.74 -23.20
N GLN A 117 -3.92 20.58 -23.17
CA GLN A 117 -4.05 21.70 -24.11
C GLN A 117 -3.04 22.82 -23.80
N LEU A 118 -2.26 23.24 -24.80
CA LEU A 118 -1.29 24.34 -24.68
C LEU A 118 -1.94 25.72 -24.40
N GLU A 119 -3.27 25.81 -24.39
CA GLU A 119 -4.00 27.01 -23.99
C GLU A 119 -3.59 27.50 -22.59
N LEU A 120 -3.23 26.60 -21.68
CA LEU A 120 -2.73 26.98 -20.36
C LEU A 120 -1.48 27.89 -20.45
N LEU A 121 -0.62 27.67 -21.45
CA LEU A 121 0.60 28.47 -21.65
C LEU A 121 0.26 29.86 -22.19
N LYS A 122 -0.78 29.99 -23.02
CA LYS A 122 -1.29 31.31 -23.46
C LYS A 122 -1.78 32.14 -22.28
N LYS A 123 -2.23 31.49 -21.21
CA LYS A 123 -2.65 32.12 -19.96
C LYS A 123 -1.50 32.32 -18.97
N GLU A 124 -0.26 32.00 -19.33
CA GLU A 124 0.88 32.02 -18.38
C GLU A 124 0.60 31.19 -17.12
N ALA A 125 -0.24 30.15 -17.26
CA ALA A 125 -0.69 29.34 -16.14
C ALA A 125 0.31 28.22 -15.84
N THR A 126 0.33 27.78 -14.58
CA THR A 126 1.14 26.65 -14.12
C THR A 126 0.26 25.42 -13.91
N PHE A 127 0.69 24.26 -14.38
CA PHE A 127 0.03 22.98 -14.11
C PHE A 127 0.88 22.15 -13.13
N VAL A 128 0.27 21.70 -12.03
CA VAL A 128 0.94 20.99 -10.93
C VAL A 128 0.23 19.67 -10.67
N GLY A 129 0.89 18.55 -10.99
CA GLY A 129 0.44 17.22 -10.57
C GLY A 129 0.86 16.94 -9.12
N VAL A 130 -0.09 16.56 -8.27
CA VAL A 130 0.14 16.35 -6.83
C VAL A 130 -0.06 14.88 -6.47
N MET A 131 1.04 14.22 -6.08
CA MET A 131 1.04 12.83 -5.60
C MET A 131 1.37 12.78 -4.11
N VAL A 132 0.35 12.93 -3.27
CA VAL A 132 0.50 12.90 -1.80
C VAL A 132 1.13 11.60 -1.31
N ASP A 133 0.91 10.48 -2.01
CA ASP A 133 1.51 9.18 -1.69
C ASP A 133 3.05 9.21 -1.68
N ARG A 134 3.67 10.06 -2.50
CA ARG A 134 5.13 10.21 -2.54
C ARG A 134 5.69 10.92 -1.30
N LEU A 135 4.88 11.70 -0.59
CA LEU A 135 5.30 12.38 0.64
C LEU A 135 5.56 11.38 1.77
N PHE A 136 4.86 10.24 1.80
CA PHE A 136 5.10 9.21 2.81
C PHE A 136 6.46 8.51 2.63
N GLY A 137 6.98 8.44 1.41
CA GLY A 137 8.35 8.01 1.11
C GLY A 137 9.39 9.13 1.16
N GLY A 138 8.98 10.37 1.46
CA GLY A 138 9.83 11.55 1.44
C GLY A 138 10.88 11.59 2.56
N THR A 139 11.79 12.55 2.45
CA THR A 139 12.84 12.80 3.44
C THR A 139 12.26 13.15 4.81
N PRO A 140 12.97 12.89 5.92
CA PRO A 140 12.54 13.30 7.26
C PRO A 140 12.20 14.79 7.35
N ALA A 141 12.98 15.65 6.70
CA ALA A 141 12.74 17.10 6.67
C ALA A 141 11.38 17.45 6.05
N THR A 142 11.02 16.82 4.92
CA THR A 142 9.72 17.04 4.26
C THR A 142 8.57 16.61 5.17
N LYS A 143 8.73 15.46 5.86
CA LYS A 143 7.72 14.95 6.80
C LYS A 143 7.52 15.89 7.98
N LEU A 144 8.61 16.36 8.58
CA LEU A 144 8.57 17.32 9.69
C LEU A 144 7.89 18.63 9.29
N GLN A 145 8.20 19.14 8.10
CA GLN A 145 7.57 20.35 7.58
C GLN A 145 6.05 20.16 7.40
N MET A 146 5.61 19.01 6.88
CA MET A 146 4.18 18.72 6.72
C MET A 146 3.45 18.59 8.07
N ILE A 147 4.09 17.97 9.06
CA ILE A 147 3.56 17.88 10.42
C ILE A 147 3.39 19.27 11.03
N SER A 148 4.40 20.14 10.92
CA SER A 148 4.31 21.50 11.50
C SER A 148 3.19 22.33 10.86
N TYR A 149 3.01 22.23 9.54
CA TYR A 149 1.89 22.89 8.86
C TYR A 149 0.53 22.37 9.34
N LEU A 150 0.38 21.06 9.53
CA LEU A 150 -0.86 20.47 10.04
C LEU A 150 -1.14 20.90 11.49
N GLU A 151 -0.12 20.89 12.36
CA GLU A 151 -0.26 21.35 13.75
C GLU A 151 -0.68 22.81 13.83
N GLN A 152 -0.04 23.68 13.03
CA GLN A 152 -0.41 25.09 12.97
C GLN A 152 -1.86 25.27 12.48
N ALA A 153 -2.25 24.56 11.42
CA ALA A 153 -3.60 24.66 10.87
C ALA A 153 -4.68 24.09 11.81
N MET A 154 -4.34 23.11 12.65
CA MET A 154 -5.23 22.62 13.71
C MET A 154 -5.35 23.65 14.84
N ARG A 155 -4.24 24.26 15.28
CA ARG A 155 -4.25 25.29 16.33
C ARG A 155 -5.03 26.54 15.92
N SER A 156 -4.96 26.90 14.64
CA SER A 156 -5.68 28.05 14.09
C SER A 156 -7.12 27.74 13.70
N ASP A 157 -7.62 26.53 14.01
CA ASP A 157 -8.98 26.09 13.71
C ASP A 157 -9.30 26.04 12.19
N ALA A 158 -8.29 26.14 11.33
CA ALA A 158 -8.43 26.03 9.87
C ALA A 158 -8.75 24.58 9.46
N VAL A 159 -8.20 23.60 10.19
CA VAL A 159 -8.49 22.18 10.04
C VAL A 159 -9.46 21.73 11.12
N LYS A 160 -10.65 21.29 10.70
CA LYS A 160 -11.68 20.73 11.58
C LYS A 160 -12.11 19.35 11.09
N PRO A 161 -12.59 18.46 12.00
CA PRO A 161 -13.22 17.20 11.60
C PRO A 161 -14.30 17.41 10.53
N ILE A 162 -14.34 16.52 9.54
CA ILE A 162 -15.37 16.50 8.50
C ILE A 162 -16.46 15.50 8.87
N ASN A 163 -17.60 15.60 8.20
CA ASN A 163 -18.69 14.67 8.42
C ASN A 163 -18.24 13.24 8.15
N LYS A 164 -18.74 12.31 8.98
CA LYS A 164 -18.38 10.90 8.92
C LYS A 164 -19.62 10.03 8.81
N THR A 165 -19.56 9.05 7.92
CA THR A 165 -20.47 7.90 7.92
C THR A 165 -19.72 6.72 8.50
N VAL A 166 -20.22 6.16 9.59
CA VAL A 166 -19.53 5.13 10.37
C VAL A 166 -20.18 3.78 10.11
N PHE A 167 -19.35 2.80 9.75
CA PHE A 167 -19.69 1.39 9.62
C PHE A 167 -18.93 0.61 10.68
N LYS A 168 -19.50 -0.47 11.21
CA LYS A 168 -18.79 -1.38 12.12
C LYS A 168 -17.75 -2.19 11.35
N TYR A 169 -16.76 -2.76 12.05
CA TYR A 169 -15.77 -3.66 11.45
C TYR A 169 -16.40 -4.88 10.73
N SER A 170 -17.58 -5.33 11.17
CA SER A 170 -18.34 -6.41 10.53
C SER A 170 -18.99 -5.98 9.21
N GLU A 171 -19.05 -4.68 8.93
CA GLU A 171 -19.76 -4.08 7.81
C GLU A 171 -18.81 -3.50 6.75
N VAL A 172 -17.57 -3.99 6.70
CA VAL A 172 -16.54 -3.49 5.78
C VAL A 172 -17.02 -3.56 4.33
N GLU A 173 -17.68 -4.66 3.93
CA GLU A 173 -18.21 -4.79 2.56
C GLU A 173 -19.26 -3.71 2.25
N GLN A 174 -20.21 -3.49 3.18
CA GLN A 174 -21.25 -2.48 3.05
C GLN A 174 -20.63 -1.07 3.00
N ALA A 175 -19.58 -0.81 3.78
CA ALA A 175 -18.85 0.46 3.75
C ALA A 175 -18.25 0.74 2.36
N TYR A 176 -17.62 -0.26 1.74
CA TYR A 176 -17.09 -0.16 0.39
C TYR A 176 -18.21 0.06 -0.64
N ARG A 177 -19.29 -0.74 -0.60
CA ARG A 177 -20.44 -0.57 -1.50
C ARG A 177 -21.08 0.80 -1.36
N TYR A 178 -21.23 1.31 -0.14
CA TYR A 178 -21.76 2.65 0.11
C TYR A 178 -20.85 3.73 -0.50
N MET A 179 -19.52 3.59 -0.32
CA MET A 179 -18.55 4.53 -0.88
C MET A 179 -18.63 4.60 -2.41
N THR A 180 -18.74 3.46 -3.10
CA THR A 180 -18.78 3.41 -4.57
C THR A 180 -20.03 4.05 -5.18
N THR A 181 -21.15 4.12 -4.45
CA THR A 181 -22.34 4.84 -4.94
C THR A 181 -22.13 6.35 -5.08
N GLY A 182 -21.08 6.91 -4.48
CA GLY A 182 -20.84 8.34 -4.46
C GLY A 182 -21.87 9.15 -3.67
N LYS A 183 -22.78 8.51 -2.93
CA LYS A 183 -23.80 9.19 -2.08
C LYS A 183 -23.22 9.81 -0.82
N HIS A 184 -22.05 9.35 -0.39
CA HIS A 184 -21.40 9.81 0.83
C HIS A 184 -21.04 11.31 0.78
N MET A 185 -21.11 11.94 1.96
CA MET A 185 -20.65 13.30 2.22
C MET A 185 -19.62 13.23 3.36
N GLY A 186 -18.41 13.72 3.09
CA GLY A 186 -17.28 13.60 4.02
C GLY A 186 -16.58 12.25 3.93
N LYS A 187 -16.31 11.61 5.07
CA LYS A 187 -15.48 10.40 5.18
C LYS A 187 -16.29 9.17 5.55
N VAL A 188 -16.05 8.04 4.87
CA VAL A 188 -16.52 6.72 5.32
C VAL A 188 -15.45 6.14 6.25
N ILE A 189 -15.85 5.78 7.48
CA ILE A 189 -14.95 5.26 8.52
C ILE A 189 -15.43 3.89 8.96
N VAL A 190 -14.51 2.94 9.08
CA VAL A 190 -14.76 1.63 9.69
C VAL A 190 -14.32 1.66 11.15
N GLN A 191 -15.27 1.42 12.05
CA GLN A 191 -15.08 1.43 13.48
C GLN A 191 -14.64 0.04 13.98
N ILE A 192 -13.44 -0.03 14.56
CA ILE A 192 -12.88 -1.26 15.13
C ILE A 192 -13.27 -1.45 16.60
N ARG A 193 -13.28 -0.36 17.38
CA ARG A 193 -13.62 -0.33 18.80
C ARG A 193 -14.67 0.74 19.09
N ASP A 194 -15.48 0.53 20.11
CA ASP A 194 -16.33 1.60 20.60
C ASP A 194 -15.45 2.68 21.26
N PRO A 195 -15.62 3.98 20.95
CA PRO A 195 -14.94 5.06 21.66
C PRO A 195 -15.04 4.95 23.19
N LYS A 196 -16.14 4.41 23.72
CA LYS A 196 -16.33 4.19 25.16
C LYS A 196 -15.40 3.11 25.75
N GLU A 197 -14.89 2.22 24.91
CA GLU A 197 -13.96 1.15 25.29
C GLU A 197 -12.49 1.59 25.20
N ILE A 198 -12.22 2.81 24.73
CA ILE A 198 -10.86 3.34 24.59
C ILE A 198 -10.39 3.85 25.95
N THR A 199 -9.78 2.96 26.74
CA THR A 199 -8.96 3.29 27.91
C THR A 199 -7.50 3.52 27.49
N SER A 200 -6.63 3.96 28.41
CA SER A 200 -5.19 4.12 28.15
C SER A 200 -4.52 2.82 27.68
N ILE A 201 -5.04 1.66 28.12
CA ILE A 201 -4.66 0.33 27.67
C ILE A 201 -5.94 -0.42 27.29
N PRO A 202 -6.35 -0.41 26.01
CA PRO A 202 -7.59 -1.04 25.60
C PRO A 202 -7.46 -2.58 25.69
N PRO A 203 -8.51 -3.30 26.11
CA PRO A 203 -8.47 -4.76 26.27
C PRO A 203 -8.21 -5.47 24.94
N ALA A 204 -7.63 -6.66 24.98
CA ALA A 204 -7.43 -7.49 23.79
C ALA A 204 -8.79 -7.81 23.14
N LYS A 205 -8.88 -7.63 21.82
CA LYS A 205 -10.10 -7.94 21.04
C LYS A 205 -9.75 -8.96 19.98
N THR A 206 -10.50 -10.06 19.96
CA THR A 206 -10.33 -11.14 18.98
C THR A 206 -11.19 -10.87 17.75
N PHE A 207 -10.65 -11.14 16.57
CA PHE A 207 -11.37 -11.04 15.31
C PHE A 207 -11.31 -12.37 14.58
N LYS A 208 -12.37 -12.70 13.83
CA LYS A 208 -12.31 -13.79 12.85
C LYS A 208 -11.38 -13.36 11.73
N GLY A 209 -10.28 -14.08 11.55
CA GLY A 209 -9.31 -13.86 10.49
C GLY A 209 -9.10 -15.13 9.69
N HIS A 210 -8.81 -14.99 8.40
CA HIS A 210 -8.34 -16.12 7.61
C HIS A 210 -6.89 -16.42 7.98
N PRO A 211 -6.55 -17.66 8.39
CA PRO A 211 -5.20 -18.00 8.76
C PRO A 211 -4.27 -17.81 7.57
N ARG A 212 -3.14 -17.16 7.80
CA ARG A 212 -2.11 -16.92 6.79
C ARG A 212 -0.75 -17.15 7.42
N TYR A 213 0.07 -17.94 6.77
CA TYR A 213 1.44 -18.18 7.23
C TYR A 213 2.28 -16.93 7.01
N PHE A 214 2.99 -16.51 8.06
CA PHE A 214 3.95 -15.43 8.03
C PHE A 214 5.23 -15.89 8.71
N CYS A 215 6.33 -15.33 8.23
CA CYS A 215 7.67 -15.58 8.73
C CYS A 215 8.12 -14.38 9.57
N TYR A 216 8.66 -14.68 10.74
CA TYR A 216 9.38 -13.75 11.59
C TYR A 216 10.77 -13.44 11.01
N PRO A 217 11.14 -12.16 10.81
CA PRO A 217 12.43 -11.74 10.25
C PRO A 217 13.66 -12.21 11.05
N GLU A 218 13.51 -12.33 12.37
CA GLU A 218 14.59 -12.70 13.30
C GLU A 218 14.87 -14.21 13.34
N LYS A 219 13.94 -15.04 12.84
CA LYS A 219 14.03 -16.51 12.83
C LYS A 219 14.66 -17.04 11.54
N THR A 220 15.20 -18.26 11.61
CA THR A 220 15.85 -18.95 10.49
C THR A 220 14.94 -20.01 9.88
N TYR A 221 14.92 -20.08 8.55
CA TYR A 221 14.14 -21.03 7.76
C TYR A 221 15.07 -21.90 6.93
N VAL A 222 14.98 -23.21 7.11
CA VAL A 222 15.86 -24.19 6.45
C VAL A 222 15.09 -24.87 5.31
N VAL A 223 15.62 -24.78 4.09
CA VAL A 223 15.06 -25.44 2.92
C VAL A 223 16.09 -26.44 2.39
N ILE A 224 15.87 -27.72 2.71
CA ILE A 224 16.75 -28.80 2.31
C ILE A 224 16.48 -29.14 0.85
N GLY A 225 17.50 -29.17 0.01
CA GLY A 225 17.32 -29.19 -1.45
C GLY A 225 16.84 -27.84 -2.00
N GLY A 226 17.10 -26.74 -1.28
CA GLY A 226 16.61 -25.39 -1.59
C GLY A 226 17.10 -24.80 -2.91
N LEU A 227 18.13 -25.37 -3.54
CA LEU A 227 18.57 -24.99 -4.89
C LEU A 227 17.91 -25.80 -6.01
N GLY A 228 17.02 -26.75 -5.70
CA GLY A 228 16.16 -27.42 -6.68
C GLY A 228 15.06 -26.48 -7.21
N GLY A 229 14.40 -26.86 -8.31
CA GLY A 229 13.37 -26.03 -8.94
C GLY A 229 12.27 -25.58 -7.97
N PHE A 230 11.66 -26.52 -7.25
CA PHE A 230 10.62 -26.21 -6.24
C PHE A 230 11.20 -25.52 -4.99
N GLY A 231 12.42 -25.88 -4.58
CA GLY A 231 13.06 -25.28 -3.41
C GLY A 231 13.31 -23.79 -3.55
N LEU A 232 13.67 -23.33 -4.76
CA LEU A 232 13.83 -21.91 -5.05
C LEU A 232 12.50 -21.15 -4.94
N GLU A 233 11.41 -21.74 -5.42
CA GLU A 233 10.08 -21.12 -5.33
C GLU A 233 9.53 -21.11 -3.90
N LEU A 234 9.77 -22.17 -3.12
CA LEU A 234 9.44 -22.17 -1.69
C LEU A 234 10.25 -21.10 -0.94
N ALA A 235 11.54 -20.98 -1.21
CA ALA A 235 12.40 -19.96 -0.60
C ALA A 235 11.89 -18.55 -0.90
N ASP A 236 11.52 -18.27 -2.16
CA ASP A 236 10.94 -16.99 -2.56
C ASP A 236 9.61 -16.72 -1.88
N TRP A 237 8.73 -17.72 -1.83
CA TRP A 237 7.46 -17.62 -1.12
C TRP A 237 7.68 -17.30 0.36
N LEU A 238 8.63 -17.95 1.04
CA LEU A 238 8.97 -17.67 2.44
C LEU A 238 9.47 -16.24 2.64
N ILE A 239 10.27 -15.70 1.70
CA ILE A 239 10.74 -14.31 1.73
C ILE A 239 9.57 -13.33 1.60
N LEU A 240 8.65 -13.61 0.68
CA LEU A 240 7.41 -12.84 0.51
C LEU A 240 6.49 -12.94 1.74
N ARG A 241 6.59 -14.03 2.52
CA ARG A 241 5.94 -14.19 3.82
C ARG A 241 6.70 -13.53 4.98
N GLY A 242 7.88 -12.96 4.77
CA GLY A 242 8.63 -12.20 5.77
C GLY A 242 9.98 -12.80 6.19
N ALA A 243 10.38 -13.95 5.65
CA ALA A 243 11.65 -14.56 6.02
C ALA A 243 12.81 -13.65 5.61
N ARG A 244 13.79 -13.49 6.50
CA ARG A 244 15.02 -12.72 6.24
C ARG A 244 16.30 -13.53 6.43
N LYS A 245 16.20 -14.75 6.97
CA LYS A 245 17.34 -15.65 7.19
C LYS A 245 17.00 -17.02 6.62
N LEU A 246 17.66 -17.39 5.53
CA LEU A 246 17.44 -18.64 4.83
C LEU A 246 18.71 -19.49 4.80
N ILE A 247 18.55 -20.78 5.09
CA ILE A 247 19.55 -21.80 4.86
C ILE A 247 19.05 -22.68 3.71
N LEU A 248 19.78 -22.72 2.60
CA LEU A 248 19.45 -23.58 1.46
C LEU A 248 20.49 -24.68 1.35
N THR A 249 20.08 -25.94 1.43
CA THR A 249 21.04 -27.05 1.29
C THR A 249 21.19 -27.49 -0.15
N SER A 250 22.43 -27.76 -0.58
CA SER A 250 22.73 -28.36 -1.88
C SER A 250 24.11 -29.00 -1.88
N ARG A 251 24.17 -30.32 -2.13
CA ARG A 251 25.43 -31.07 -2.30
C ARG A 251 26.39 -30.44 -3.32
N LYS A 252 25.81 -29.85 -4.38
CA LYS A 252 26.55 -29.31 -5.53
C LYS A 252 26.78 -27.80 -5.44
N GLY A 253 26.21 -27.12 -4.44
CA GLY A 253 26.15 -25.67 -4.39
C GLY A 253 25.40 -25.05 -5.59
N VAL A 254 25.69 -23.78 -5.87
CA VAL A 254 25.09 -23.03 -6.98
C VAL A 254 25.75 -23.40 -8.31
N LYS A 255 24.96 -23.81 -9.29
CA LYS A 255 25.43 -24.21 -10.62
C LYS A 255 24.80 -23.40 -11.76
N THR A 256 23.50 -23.11 -11.68
CA THR A 256 22.77 -22.49 -12.79
C THR A 256 22.72 -20.97 -12.69
N GLY A 257 22.55 -20.30 -13.83
CA GLY A 257 22.33 -18.85 -13.87
C GLY A 257 21.07 -18.43 -13.13
N TYR A 258 20.01 -19.23 -13.20
CA TYR A 258 18.75 -18.98 -12.50
C TYR A 258 18.92 -18.99 -10.97
N GLN A 259 19.65 -19.96 -10.41
CA GLN A 259 19.95 -20.00 -8.97
C GLN A 259 20.71 -18.73 -8.55
N ARG A 260 21.75 -18.33 -9.30
CA ARG A 260 22.52 -17.09 -9.04
C ARG A 260 21.63 -15.85 -9.08
N LEU A 261 20.75 -15.76 -10.07
CA LEU A 261 19.80 -14.66 -10.21
C LEU A 261 18.88 -14.57 -8.98
N ARG A 262 18.24 -15.68 -8.59
CA ARG A 262 17.31 -15.70 -7.44
C ARG A 262 18.00 -15.29 -6.14
N ILE A 263 19.17 -15.85 -5.86
CA ILE A 263 19.96 -15.48 -4.66
C ILE A 263 20.33 -13.99 -4.68
N LYS A 264 20.79 -13.45 -5.82
CA LYS A 264 21.11 -12.02 -5.96
C LYS A 264 19.87 -11.14 -5.72
N THR A 265 18.73 -11.54 -6.25
CA THR A 265 17.45 -10.84 -6.03
C THR A 265 17.07 -10.85 -4.54
N TRP A 266 17.16 -11.99 -3.86
CA TRP A 266 16.84 -12.07 -2.44
C TRP A 266 17.76 -11.23 -1.56
N ILE A 267 19.07 -11.21 -1.86
CA ILE A 267 20.03 -10.33 -1.17
C ILE A 267 19.65 -8.85 -1.36
N SER A 268 19.17 -8.45 -2.55
CA SER A 268 18.69 -7.08 -2.79
C SER A 268 17.45 -6.70 -1.96
N TYR A 269 16.70 -7.68 -1.46
CA TYR A 269 15.61 -7.49 -0.50
C TYR A 269 16.08 -7.45 0.97
N GLY A 270 17.39 -7.51 1.22
CA GLY A 270 17.97 -7.57 2.55
C GLY A 270 17.85 -8.95 3.21
N VAL A 271 17.69 -10.02 2.43
CA VAL A 271 17.64 -11.39 2.95
C VAL A 271 19.06 -11.93 3.07
N LEU A 272 19.39 -12.48 4.23
CA LEU A 272 20.60 -13.27 4.44
C LEU A 272 20.34 -14.70 3.95
N VAL A 273 21.03 -15.09 2.88
CA VAL A 273 20.94 -16.42 2.27
C VAL A 273 22.26 -17.14 2.47
N HIS A 274 22.23 -18.26 3.17
CA HIS A 274 23.38 -19.13 3.40
C HIS A 274 23.16 -20.46 2.68
N ILE A 275 24.20 -20.93 1.98
CA ILE A 275 24.14 -22.16 1.19
C ILE A 275 24.99 -23.21 1.88
N SER A 276 24.33 -24.14 2.55
CA SER A 276 25.00 -25.24 3.24
C SER A 276 25.21 -26.42 2.28
N LYS A 277 26.40 -27.01 2.33
CA LYS A 277 26.77 -28.22 1.58
C LYS A 277 26.72 -29.49 2.44
N THR A 278 26.31 -29.36 3.69
CA THR A 278 26.27 -30.44 4.67
C THR A 278 25.42 -31.61 4.19
N ASP A 279 25.90 -32.83 4.46
CA ASP A 279 25.23 -34.05 4.04
C ASP A 279 24.17 -34.48 5.05
N ILE A 280 22.92 -34.12 4.74
CA ILE A 280 21.73 -34.44 5.52
C ILE A 280 21.36 -35.93 5.54
N THR A 281 22.06 -36.79 4.78
CA THR A 281 21.84 -38.25 4.82
C THR A 281 22.50 -38.92 6.03
N THR A 282 23.31 -38.18 6.79
CA THR A 282 24.00 -38.64 8.00
C THR A 282 23.49 -37.89 9.22
N ARG A 283 23.51 -38.54 10.39
CA ARG A 283 23.11 -37.91 11.66
C ARG A 283 23.98 -36.69 11.99
N ASP A 284 25.31 -36.82 11.84
CA ASP A 284 26.25 -35.74 12.13
C ASP A 284 26.06 -34.54 11.19
N GLY A 285 25.77 -34.78 9.91
CA GLY A 285 25.44 -33.71 8.98
C GLY A 285 24.12 -33.01 9.35
N CYS A 286 23.10 -33.73 9.81
CA CYS A 286 21.89 -33.09 10.33
C CYS A 286 22.20 -32.21 11.56
N VAL A 287 23.07 -32.66 12.47
CA VAL A 287 23.50 -31.87 13.64
C VAL A 287 24.23 -30.60 13.21
N GLU A 288 25.18 -30.72 12.28
CA GLU A 288 25.93 -29.59 11.75
C GLU A 288 25.01 -28.57 11.07
N LEU A 289 24.06 -29.03 10.22
CA LEU A 289 23.09 -28.16 9.56
C LEU A 289 22.27 -27.33 10.57
N ILE A 290 21.81 -27.95 11.66
CA ILE A 290 21.03 -27.25 12.68
C ILE A 290 21.90 -26.27 13.47
N LYS A 291 23.16 -26.64 13.78
CA LYS A 291 24.12 -25.72 14.41
C LYS A 291 24.38 -24.50 13.52
N GLU A 292 24.69 -24.71 12.25
CA GLU A 292 24.87 -23.65 11.24
C GLU A 292 23.64 -22.75 11.19
N SER A 293 22.44 -23.34 11.13
CA SER A 293 21.19 -22.59 11.05
C SER A 293 20.94 -21.72 12.29
N ASN A 294 21.23 -22.24 13.49
CA ASN A 294 21.09 -21.51 14.74
C ASN A 294 22.09 -20.35 14.88
N THR A 295 23.22 -20.34 14.15
CA THR A 295 24.14 -19.19 14.14
C THR A 295 23.51 -17.94 13.53
N LEU A 296 22.56 -18.11 12.61
CA LEU A 296 21.84 -16.98 12.00
C LEU A 296 20.71 -16.48 12.91
N GLY A 297 20.13 -17.37 13.70
CA GLY A 297 19.01 -17.12 14.60
C GLY A 297 18.22 -18.41 14.85
N PRO A 298 17.29 -18.42 15.82
CA PRO A 298 16.55 -19.64 16.17
C PRO A 298 15.81 -20.23 14.96
N VAL A 299 15.99 -21.52 14.73
CA VAL A 299 15.30 -22.24 13.66
C VAL A 299 13.81 -22.33 13.96
N HIS A 300 12.98 -21.86 13.02
CA HIS A 300 11.52 -21.81 13.19
C HIS A 300 10.76 -22.69 12.19
N ALA A 301 11.38 -23.06 11.07
CA ALA A 301 10.80 -24.04 10.16
C ALA A 301 11.88 -24.75 9.33
N ILE A 302 11.66 -26.03 9.05
CA ILE A 302 12.53 -26.89 8.22
C ILE A 302 11.65 -27.56 7.15
N PHE A 303 12.08 -27.45 5.90
CA PHE A 303 11.37 -28.02 4.75
C PHE A 303 12.27 -29.04 4.03
N ASN A 304 11.95 -30.33 4.12
CA ASN A 304 12.73 -31.37 3.44
C ASN A 304 12.28 -31.61 1.98
N LEU A 305 12.93 -30.91 1.05
CA LEU A 305 12.68 -31.05 -0.39
C LEU A 305 13.78 -31.83 -1.12
N ALA A 306 14.81 -32.33 -0.43
CA ALA A 306 15.84 -33.13 -1.08
C ALA A 306 15.24 -34.41 -1.67
N VAL A 307 15.65 -34.73 -2.89
CA VAL A 307 15.25 -35.95 -3.59
C VAL A 307 16.39 -36.39 -4.49
N VAL A 308 16.61 -37.69 -4.53
CA VAL A 308 17.48 -38.35 -5.51
C VAL A 308 16.63 -39.45 -6.15
N LEU A 309 16.39 -39.32 -7.45
CA LEU A 309 15.65 -40.31 -8.21
C LEU A 309 16.61 -41.41 -8.65
N ALA A 310 16.20 -42.66 -8.45
CA ALA A 310 16.91 -43.87 -8.85
C ALA A 310 15.90 -44.81 -9.52
N ASP A 311 15.18 -44.25 -10.49
CA ASP A 311 14.01 -44.87 -11.10
C ASP A 311 14.42 -46.08 -11.94
N ALA A 312 13.80 -47.21 -11.66
CA ALA A 312 13.91 -48.44 -12.45
C ALA A 312 12.69 -49.32 -12.15
N ILE A 313 12.32 -50.17 -13.13
CA ILE A 313 11.34 -51.24 -12.90
C ILE A 313 11.83 -52.19 -11.81
N PHE A 314 10.91 -52.89 -11.14
CA PHE A 314 11.22 -53.72 -9.97
C PHE A 314 12.36 -54.71 -10.21
N GLU A 315 12.36 -55.41 -11.35
CA GLU A 315 13.40 -56.39 -11.74
C GLU A 315 14.79 -55.77 -11.86
N ASN A 316 14.87 -54.47 -12.15
CA ASN A 316 16.11 -53.72 -12.31
C ASN A 316 16.50 -52.92 -11.06
N GLN A 317 15.69 -52.97 -9.99
CA GLN A 317 16.02 -52.34 -8.72
C GLN A 317 17.07 -53.14 -7.97
N THR A 318 17.92 -52.42 -7.24
CA THR A 318 18.94 -52.99 -6.38
C THR A 318 18.77 -52.46 -4.96
N PRO A 319 19.27 -53.16 -3.93
CA PRO A 319 19.32 -52.62 -2.58
C PRO A 319 20.00 -51.25 -2.51
N LYS A 320 21.04 -51.03 -3.34
CA LYS A 320 21.78 -49.77 -3.41
C LYS A 320 20.94 -48.63 -3.99
N SER A 321 20.21 -48.85 -5.08
CA SER A 321 19.34 -47.82 -5.69
C SER A 321 18.18 -47.46 -4.75
N PHE A 322 17.64 -48.43 -4.02
CA PHE A 322 16.65 -48.19 -2.99
C PHE A 322 17.18 -47.27 -1.90
N VAL A 323 18.32 -47.62 -1.28
CA VAL A 323 18.98 -46.82 -0.24
C VAL A 323 19.28 -45.39 -0.73
N THR A 324 19.80 -45.25 -1.95
CA THR A 324 20.12 -43.94 -2.56
C THR A 324 18.91 -43.00 -2.61
N SER A 325 17.73 -43.51 -2.91
CA SER A 325 16.50 -42.70 -2.97
C SER A 325 15.89 -42.46 -1.58
N PHE A 326 16.09 -43.43 -0.67
CA PHE A 326 15.52 -43.44 0.68
C PHE A 326 16.21 -42.44 1.62
N GLU A 327 17.54 -42.39 1.59
CA GLU A 327 18.39 -41.59 2.47
C GLU A 327 17.98 -40.10 2.61
N PRO A 328 17.85 -39.31 1.53
CA PRO A 328 17.54 -37.87 1.64
C PRO A 328 16.11 -37.58 2.12
N LYS A 329 15.24 -38.59 2.15
CA LYS A 329 13.84 -38.47 2.55
C LYS A 329 13.59 -39.08 3.92
N ALA A 330 13.70 -40.39 4.04
CA ALA A 330 13.31 -41.10 5.26
C ALA A 330 14.37 -40.94 6.36
N ASN A 331 15.62 -41.32 6.10
CA ASN A 331 16.70 -41.24 7.09
C ASN A 331 16.92 -39.79 7.53
N ALA A 332 17.05 -38.86 6.57
CA ALA A 332 17.25 -37.45 6.88
C ALA A 332 16.10 -36.87 7.73
N THR A 333 14.85 -37.19 7.40
CA THR A 333 13.70 -36.73 8.19
C THR A 333 13.70 -37.34 9.58
N GLN A 334 14.07 -38.62 9.74
CA GLN A 334 14.18 -39.27 11.05
C GLN A 334 15.24 -38.57 11.92
N TYR A 335 16.45 -38.36 11.38
CA TYR A 335 17.51 -37.68 12.12
C TYR A 335 17.12 -36.25 12.49
N LEU A 336 16.50 -35.51 11.57
CA LEU A 336 16.04 -34.15 11.84
C LEU A 336 14.92 -34.11 12.88
N ASP A 337 13.99 -35.07 12.89
CA ASP A 337 12.95 -35.16 13.93
C ASP A 337 13.59 -35.30 15.32
N GLU A 338 14.49 -36.26 15.50
CA GLU A 338 15.19 -36.48 16.77
C GLU A 338 16.00 -35.24 17.20
N ILE A 339 16.83 -34.70 16.31
CA ILE A 339 17.74 -33.58 16.61
C ILE A 339 16.98 -32.29 16.92
N THR A 340 15.90 -32.01 16.17
CA THR A 340 15.20 -30.73 16.30
C THR A 340 14.38 -30.63 17.58
N ARG A 341 13.92 -31.75 18.14
CA ARG A 341 13.29 -31.78 19.47
C ARG A 341 14.23 -31.33 20.59
N GLU A 342 15.53 -31.53 20.41
CA GLU A 342 16.55 -31.12 21.39
C GLU A 342 17.11 -29.72 21.09
N MET A 343 17.31 -29.39 19.82
CA MET A 343 18.09 -28.21 19.40
C MET A 343 17.27 -27.03 18.86
N CYS A 344 15.97 -27.20 18.64
CA CYS A 344 15.10 -26.18 18.02
C CYS A 344 13.81 -25.94 18.84
N PRO A 345 13.89 -25.32 20.04
CA PRO A 345 12.73 -25.12 20.91
C PRO A 345 11.65 -24.19 20.32
N ASP A 346 12.02 -23.36 19.35
CA ASP A 346 11.14 -22.42 18.64
C ASP A 346 10.59 -22.99 17.32
N LEU A 347 10.84 -24.27 17.02
CA LEU A 347 10.34 -24.91 15.80
C LEU A 347 8.82 -25.01 15.84
N ARG A 348 8.16 -24.52 14.79
CA ARG A 348 6.70 -24.47 14.69
C ARG A 348 6.08 -25.75 14.15
#